data_AF-A0A381V8A6-F1
#
_entry.id   AF-A0A381V8A6-F1
#
_cell.length_a   1.000
_cell.length_b   1.000
_cell.length_c   1.000
_cell.angle_alpha   90.00
_cell.angle_beta   90.00
_cell.angle_gamma   90.00
#
_symmetry.space_group_name_H-M   'P 1'
#
loop_
_entity.id
_entity.type
_entity.pdbx_description
1 polymer ?
#
loop_
_entity_poly.entity_id
_entity_poly.type
_entity_poly.pdbx_seq_one_letter_code
_entity_poly.pdbx_strand_id
1 'polypeptide(L)'
;MLLPALANAKAKGKSARCLSNQRQIGLSVMMYSQDFDDYLPYGYAYTWPGQADLYWWQDLVRPYIDSEEIYTCPSMDPHMEYTYRRPRGLPSPLIRDYIANAQVGAYAASGQPDWVGARGPFINNYKNPSRHLSDVADASGTIAIFDGFRSAEIWRLEQVDAWHNAGFGPAFVGNSPEPKIPTGHVHKRHNNGFNAIFTDGHASLIKDSTLGMWTNRSGD
;
A
#
# COMPACT_ATOMS: atom_id res chain seq x y z
N MET A 1 -8.16 13.40 31.09
CA MET A 1 -9.02 12.52 30.27
C MET A 1 -9.88 13.39 29.36
N LEU A 2 -9.95 13.10 28.05
CA LEU A 2 -10.86 13.81 27.13
C LEU A 2 -12.26 13.21 27.28
N LEU A 3 -13.30 14.05 27.30
CA LEU A 3 -14.69 13.60 27.27
C LEU A 3 -14.92 12.68 26.04
N PRO A 4 -15.77 11.63 26.12
CA PRO A 4 -15.97 10.69 25.02
C PRO A 4 -16.29 11.33 23.66
N ALA A 5 -17.10 12.40 23.67
CA ALA A 5 -17.41 13.19 22.48
C ALA A 5 -16.16 13.84 21.85
N LEU A 6 -15.24 14.34 22.68
CA LEU A 6 -14.00 14.97 22.24
C LEU A 6 -12.97 13.95 21.73
N ALA A 7 -12.92 12.77 22.33
CA ALA A 7 -12.12 11.65 21.82
C ALA A 7 -12.60 11.22 20.42
N ASN A 8 -13.91 11.11 20.22
CA ASN A 8 -14.52 10.79 18.92
C ASN A 8 -14.25 11.89 17.88
N ALA A 9 -14.38 13.17 18.26
CA ALA A 9 -14.05 14.28 17.38
C ALA A 9 -12.58 14.27 16.95
N LYS A 10 -11.66 14.01 17.90
CA LYS A 10 -10.22 13.90 17.62
C LYS A 10 -9.91 12.74 16.66
N ALA A 11 -10.54 11.57 16.85
CA ALA A 11 -10.35 10.42 15.96
C ALA A 11 -10.83 10.72 14.52
N LYS A 12 -11.99 11.37 14.38
CA LYS A 12 -12.49 11.83 13.07
C LYS A 12 -11.55 12.85 12.42
N GLY A 13 -11.00 13.79 13.20
CA GLY A 13 -10.02 14.76 12.70
C GLY A 13 -8.74 14.10 12.18
N LYS A 14 -8.20 13.12 12.91
CA LYS A 14 -7.05 12.32 12.45
C LYS A 14 -7.37 11.56 11.15
N SER A 15 -8.55 10.96 11.07
CA SER A 15 -9.02 10.25 9.88
C SER A 15 -9.10 11.16 8.66
N ALA A 16 -9.65 12.37 8.82
CA ALA A 16 -9.76 13.35 7.74
C ALA A 16 -8.38 13.82 7.25
N ARG A 17 -7.43 14.06 8.18
CA ARG A 17 -6.05 14.41 7.82
C ARG A 17 -5.36 13.27 7.07
N CYS A 18 -5.48 12.03 7.53
CA CYS A 18 -4.92 10.86 6.83
C CYS A 18 -5.46 10.75 5.40
N LEU A 19 -6.77 10.89 5.21
CA LEU A 19 -7.38 10.83 3.87
C LEU A 19 -6.90 11.98 2.98
N SER A 20 -6.71 13.18 3.55
CA SER A 20 -6.13 14.32 2.83
C SER A 20 -4.69 14.08 2.40
N ASN A 21 -3.86 13.47 3.25
CA ASN A 21 -2.50 13.07 2.89
C ASN A 21 -2.51 12.09 1.72
N GLN A 22 -3.36 11.05 1.80
CA GLN A 22 -3.47 10.05 0.75
C GLN A 22 -3.95 10.63 -0.59
N ARG A 23 -4.83 11.63 -0.61
CA ARG A 23 -5.19 12.33 -1.86
C ARG A 23 -4.01 13.05 -2.49
N GLN A 24 -3.16 13.70 -1.70
CA GLN A 24 -1.94 14.34 -2.22
C GLN A 24 -0.95 13.31 -2.75
N ILE A 25 -0.80 12.18 -2.06
CA ILE A 25 0.01 11.06 -2.55
C ILE A 25 -0.57 10.50 -3.87
N GLY A 26 -1.88 10.31 -3.97
CA GLY A 26 -2.52 9.84 -5.20
C GLY A 26 -2.27 10.77 -6.40
N LEU A 27 -2.33 12.09 -6.18
CA LEU A 27 -1.94 13.07 -7.20
C LEU A 27 -0.46 12.93 -7.60
N SER A 28 0.45 12.73 -6.63
CA SER A 28 1.88 12.54 -6.92
C SER A 28 2.16 11.29 -7.77
N VAL A 29 1.40 10.22 -7.56
CA VAL A 29 1.50 8.98 -8.37
C VAL A 29 1.04 9.25 -9.80
N MET A 30 -0.03 10.02 -9.98
CA MET A 30 -0.53 10.38 -11.31
C MET A 30 0.43 11.31 -12.06
N MET A 31 1.07 12.25 -11.36
CA MET A 31 2.11 13.11 -11.93
C MET A 31 3.32 12.29 -12.37
N TYR A 32 3.78 11.35 -11.53
CA TYR A 32 4.83 10.41 -11.90
C TYR A 32 4.46 9.63 -13.18
N SER A 33 3.26 9.05 -13.24
CA SER A 33 2.84 8.29 -14.43
C SER A 33 2.83 9.14 -15.70
N GLN A 34 2.43 10.41 -15.62
CA GLN A 34 2.47 11.33 -16.76
C GLN A 34 3.89 11.66 -17.23
N ASP A 35 4.84 11.85 -16.31
CA ASP A 35 6.24 12.18 -16.64
C ASP A 35 7.05 10.97 -17.12
N PHE A 36 6.60 9.76 -16.82
CA PHE A 36 7.30 8.51 -17.11
C PHE A 36 6.51 7.62 -18.09
N ASP A 37 5.99 8.19 -19.19
CA ASP A 37 5.36 7.45 -20.30
C ASP A 37 4.29 6.42 -19.84
N ASP A 38 3.38 6.85 -18.96
CA ASP A 38 2.30 6.03 -18.38
C ASP A 38 2.76 4.97 -17.36
N TYR A 39 4.06 4.85 -17.05
CA TYR A 39 4.54 3.90 -16.06
C TYR A 39 4.12 4.27 -14.62
N LEU A 40 3.50 3.33 -13.92
CA LEU A 40 3.32 3.40 -12.47
C LEU A 40 4.67 3.26 -11.75
N PRO A 41 4.84 3.88 -10.57
CA PRO A 41 6.06 3.73 -9.80
C PRO A 41 6.26 2.27 -9.36
N TYR A 42 7.51 1.86 -9.20
CA TYR A 42 7.80 0.57 -8.57
C TYR A 42 7.36 0.60 -7.10
N GLY A 43 6.90 -0.55 -6.58
CA GLY A 43 6.72 -0.73 -5.14
C GLY A 43 8.03 -0.51 -4.39
N TYR A 44 9.10 -1.10 -4.92
CA TYR A 44 10.49 -0.75 -4.64
C TYR A 44 11.42 -1.10 -5.81
N ALA A 45 12.61 -0.51 -5.78
CA ALA A 45 13.66 -0.72 -6.76
C ALA A 45 15.05 -0.79 -6.11
N TYR A 46 15.77 -1.88 -6.34
CA TYR A 46 17.21 -1.97 -6.03
C TYR A 46 18.04 -1.33 -7.16
N THR A 47 19.10 -0.60 -6.81
CA THR A 47 20.06 -0.11 -7.80
C THR A 47 20.89 -1.24 -8.39
N TRP A 48 21.17 -1.19 -9.70
CA TRP A 48 22.03 -2.16 -10.38
C TRP A 48 23.28 -1.47 -10.95
N PRO A 49 24.47 -2.11 -10.90
CA PRO A 49 24.75 -3.41 -10.29
C PRO A 49 24.90 -3.37 -8.76
N GLY A 50 24.83 -4.55 -8.12
CA GLY A 50 25.21 -4.73 -6.72
C GLY A 50 24.11 -4.49 -5.68
N GLN A 51 22.93 -4.00 -6.07
CA GLN A 51 21.79 -3.79 -5.16
C GLN A 51 22.13 -2.89 -3.96
N ALA A 52 23.02 -1.92 -4.17
CA ALA A 52 23.61 -1.12 -3.08
C ALA A 52 22.54 -0.31 -2.32
N ASP A 53 21.63 0.31 -3.06
CA ASP A 53 20.58 1.17 -2.54
C ASP A 53 19.20 0.60 -2.87
N LEU A 54 18.24 0.85 -1.99
CA LEU A 54 16.84 0.45 -2.14
C LEU A 54 15.92 1.67 -2.06
N TYR A 55 15.30 1.98 -3.21
CA TYR A 55 14.30 3.01 -3.36
C TYR A 55 12.90 2.39 -3.18
N TRP A 56 12.03 3.05 -2.44
CA TRP A 56 10.61 2.69 -2.32
C TRP A 56 9.76 3.60 -3.20
N TRP A 57 8.50 3.21 -3.43
CA TRP A 57 7.53 4.03 -4.16
C TRP A 57 7.51 5.49 -3.67
N GLN A 58 7.64 5.72 -2.34
CA GLN A 58 7.73 7.07 -1.77
C GLN A 58 8.86 7.89 -2.40
N ASP A 59 10.02 7.28 -2.60
CA ASP A 59 11.19 7.98 -3.12
C ASP A 59 11.01 8.38 -4.59
N LEU A 60 10.26 7.59 -5.34
CA LEU A 60 10.00 7.82 -6.77
C LEU A 60 9.01 8.97 -6.98
N VAL A 61 8.01 9.10 -6.11
CA VAL A 61 6.99 10.16 -6.21
C VAL A 61 7.30 11.38 -5.35
N ARG A 62 8.31 11.32 -4.47
CA ARG A 62 8.72 12.43 -3.59
C ARG A 62 8.98 13.76 -4.31
N PRO A 63 9.53 13.82 -5.54
CA PRO A 63 9.71 15.09 -6.25
C PRO A 63 8.42 15.89 -6.49
N TYR A 64 7.25 15.22 -6.45
CA TYR A 64 5.93 15.84 -6.65
C TYR A 64 5.23 16.19 -5.33
N ILE A 65 5.94 16.12 -4.20
CA ILE A 65 5.40 16.30 -2.87
C ILE A 65 6.17 17.39 -2.13
N ASP A 66 5.44 18.37 -1.58
CA ASP A 66 6.02 19.52 -0.88
C ASP A 66 6.35 19.25 0.61
N SER A 67 5.84 18.16 1.19
CA SER A 67 5.98 17.89 2.63
C SER A 67 6.12 16.40 2.93
N GLU A 68 7.19 16.02 3.63
CA GLU A 68 7.42 14.63 4.06
C GLU A 68 6.40 14.17 5.11
N GLU A 69 5.77 15.09 5.85
CA GLU A 69 4.75 14.75 6.86
C GLU A 69 3.55 14.00 6.27
N ILE A 70 3.31 14.12 4.97
CA ILE A 70 2.17 13.46 4.33
C ILE A 70 2.32 11.94 4.33
N TYR A 71 3.53 11.39 4.45
CA TYR A 71 3.76 9.94 4.53
C TYR A 71 3.47 9.35 5.92
N THR A 72 3.14 10.20 6.89
CA THR A 72 2.88 9.80 8.27
C THR A 72 1.37 9.83 8.55
N CYS A 73 0.82 8.71 8.98
CA CYS A 73 -0.59 8.62 9.35
C CYS A 73 -0.78 9.09 10.80
N PRO A 74 -1.59 10.13 11.08
CA PRO A 74 -1.79 10.64 12.44
C PRO A 74 -2.54 9.67 13.37
N SER A 75 -3.15 8.62 12.82
CA SER A 75 -3.81 7.53 13.57
C SER A 75 -2.92 6.31 13.76
N MET A 76 -1.68 6.33 13.25
CA MET A 76 -0.71 5.28 13.45
C MET A 76 0.17 5.57 14.65
N ASP A 77 0.32 4.58 15.52
CA ASP A 77 1.20 4.60 16.68
C ASP A 77 1.50 3.14 17.12
N PRO A 78 2.76 2.69 17.19
CA PRO A 78 3.94 3.37 16.66
C PRO A 78 3.93 3.43 15.13
N HIS A 79 4.71 4.36 14.56
CA HIS A 79 4.96 4.47 13.13
C HIS A 79 5.86 3.34 12.62
N MET A 80 5.67 2.94 11.36
CA MET A 80 6.55 1.95 10.72
C MET A 80 7.81 2.63 10.20
N GLU A 81 8.96 2.25 10.73
CA GLU A 81 10.26 2.78 10.33
C GLU A 81 11.04 1.78 9.47
N TYR A 82 11.78 2.30 8.49
CA TYR A 82 12.61 1.49 7.62
C TYR A 82 13.96 2.15 7.32
N THR A 83 15.06 1.43 7.59
CA THR A 83 16.44 1.96 7.48
C THR A 83 17.35 1.15 6.56
N TYR A 84 16.95 -0.07 6.18
CA TYR A 84 17.82 -0.97 5.41
C TYR A 84 18.09 -0.43 3.99
N ARG A 85 19.38 -0.25 3.66
CA ARG A 85 19.87 0.22 2.35
C ARG A 85 19.20 1.50 1.84
N ARG A 86 18.88 2.42 2.76
CA ARG A 86 18.34 3.74 2.40
C ARG A 86 19.38 4.53 1.59
N PRO A 87 19.01 5.06 0.40
CA PRO A 87 19.93 5.87 -0.39
C PRO A 87 20.36 7.12 0.39
N ARG A 88 21.62 7.53 0.19
CA ARG A 88 22.16 8.74 0.83
C ARG A 88 21.36 9.97 0.40
N GLY A 89 20.99 10.82 1.36
CA GLY A 89 20.28 12.07 1.10
C GLY A 89 18.75 11.93 1.09
N LEU A 90 18.21 10.72 1.21
CA LEU A 90 16.79 10.49 1.43
C LEU A 90 16.48 10.25 2.92
N PRO A 91 15.22 10.41 3.34
CA PRO A 91 14.80 10.13 4.72
C PRO A 91 15.20 8.73 5.19
N SER A 92 15.76 8.69 6.40
CA SER A 92 16.20 7.50 7.13
C SER A 92 16.07 7.76 8.65
N PRO A 93 15.13 7.11 9.36
CA PRO A 93 14.20 6.10 8.86
C PRO A 93 13.21 6.68 7.84
N LEU A 94 12.85 5.87 6.85
CA LEU A 94 11.67 6.11 6.03
C LEU A 94 10.44 5.71 6.84
N ILE A 95 9.45 6.60 6.94
CA ILE A 95 8.15 6.30 7.53
C ILE A 95 7.26 5.61 6.48
N ARG A 96 6.65 4.48 6.87
CA ARG A 96 5.96 3.57 5.97
C ARG A 96 4.55 3.22 6.42
N ASP A 97 3.86 4.20 7.00
CA ASP A 97 2.48 4.03 7.44
C ASP A 97 1.53 3.67 6.29
N TYR A 98 1.91 4.03 5.06
CA TYR A 98 1.25 3.60 3.83
C TYR A 98 2.12 2.59 3.06
N ILE A 99 1.49 1.51 2.60
CA ILE A 99 2.15 0.44 1.86
C ILE A 99 1.63 0.43 0.42
N ALA A 100 2.54 0.24 -0.54
CA ALA A 100 2.17 -0.03 -1.93
C ALA A 100 1.63 -1.46 -2.08
N ASN A 101 0.55 -1.60 -2.83
CA ASN A 101 0.07 -2.89 -3.34
C ASN A 101 0.99 -3.35 -4.47
N ALA A 102 2.17 -3.84 -4.08
CA ALA A 102 3.22 -4.30 -4.97
C ALA A 102 3.42 -5.79 -4.77
N GLN A 103 2.81 -6.61 -5.63
CA GLN A 103 2.86 -8.06 -5.45
C GLN A 103 3.87 -8.73 -6.38
N VAL A 104 4.82 -9.46 -5.81
CA VAL A 104 5.46 -10.59 -6.51
C VAL A 104 4.49 -11.76 -6.40
N GLY A 105 3.81 -12.10 -7.51
CA GLY A 105 2.81 -13.17 -7.55
C GLY A 105 3.23 -14.44 -6.79
N ALA A 106 2.26 -15.09 -6.15
CA ALA A 106 2.37 -16.26 -5.29
C ALA A 106 3.67 -17.06 -5.51
N TYR A 107 4.49 -17.22 -4.47
CA TYR A 107 5.60 -18.15 -4.54
C TYR A 107 5.00 -19.52 -4.82
N ALA A 108 5.28 -20.08 -6.00
CA ALA A 108 4.64 -21.28 -6.56
C ALA A 108 4.73 -22.55 -5.66
N ALA A 109 5.41 -22.46 -4.52
CA ALA A 109 5.57 -23.53 -3.55
C ALA A 109 4.41 -23.65 -2.52
N SER A 110 3.49 -22.68 -2.42
CA SER A 110 2.45 -22.69 -1.37
C SER A 110 1.06 -22.14 -1.73
N GLY A 111 0.84 -21.65 -2.97
CA GLY A 111 -0.42 -21.04 -3.37
C GLY A 111 -1.40 -22.02 -4.04
N GLN A 112 -2.70 -21.85 -3.79
CA GLN A 112 -3.78 -22.39 -4.62
C GLN A 112 -3.53 -22.02 -6.10
N PRO A 113 -3.58 -22.97 -7.07
CA PRO A 113 -3.15 -22.74 -8.46
C PRO A 113 -3.84 -21.56 -9.16
N ASP A 114 -5.09 -21.26 -8.80
CA ASP A 114 -5.94 -20.30 -9.51
C ASP A 114 -5.51 -18.83 -9.31
N TRP A 115 -4.73 -18.54 -8.27
CA TRP A 115 -4.32 -17.16 -7.90
C TRP A 115 -2.87 -16.85 -8.27
N VAL A 116 -2.19 -17.77 -8.97
CA VAL A 116 -0.89 -17.51 -9.56
C VAL A 116 -1.04 -16.40 -10.61
N GLY A 117 -0.44 -15.24 -10.31
CA GLY A 117 -0.43 -14.09 -11.21
C GLY A 117 -1.54 -13.05 -11.01
N ALA A 118 -2.41 -13.19 -10.01
CA ALA A 118 -3.18 -12.05 -9.50
C ALA A 118 -2.19 -11.12 -8.79
N ARG A 119 -1.95 -9.91 -9.34
CA ARG A 119 -0.95 -8.97 -8.83
C ARG A 119 -1.58 -7.60 -8.59
N GLY A 120 -1.14 -6.91 -7.56
CA GLY A 120 -1.40 -5.48 -7.39
C GLY A 120 -0.89 -4.62 -8.56
N PRO A 121 -1.29 -3.35 -8.65
CA PRO A 121 -0.98 -2.46 -9.77
C PRO A 121 0.51 -2.13 -9.85
N PHE A 122 1.22 -2.09 -8.73
CA PHE A 122 2.66 -1.83 -8.72
C PHE A 122 3.44 -3.13 -8.84
N ILE A 123 4.65 -3.04 -9.38
CA ILE A 123 5.59 -4.15 -9.42
C ILE A 123 6.92 -3.71 -8.82
N ASN A 124 7.77 -4.67 -8.49
CA ASN A 124 9.14 -4.38 -8.04
C ASN A 124 10.08 -4.51 -9.23
N ASN A 125 11.20 -3.77 -9.21
CA ASN A 125 12.09 -3.67 -10.36
C ASN A 125 12.83 -4.98 -10.73
N TYR A 126 12.60 -6.07 -9.99
CA TYR A 126 12.95 -7.43 -10.41
C TYR A 126 12.22 -7.89 -11.67
N LYS A 127 11.08 -7.27 -12.02
CA LYS A 127 10.30 -7.53 -13.24
C LYS A 127 10.20 -6.27 -14.11
N ASN A 128 11.34 -5.72 -14.52
CA ASN A 128 11.47 -4.53 -15.39
C ASN A 128 11.00 -4.84 -16.84
N PRO A 129 10.25 -3.96 -17.53
CA PRO A 129 9.75 -2.63 -17.14
C PRO A 129 8.60 -2.64 -16.12
N SER A 130 8.38 -1.49 -15.46
CA SER A 130 7.22 -1.26 -14.58
C SER A 130 5.89 -1.47 -15.34
N ARG A 131 4.76 -1.39 -14.65
CA ARG A 131 3.44 -1.50 -15.28
C ARG A 131 2.97 -0.16 -15.83
N HIS A 132 2.38 -0.16 -17.03
CA HIS A 132 1.63 0.99 -17.55
C HIS A 132 0.32 1.14 -16.77
N LEU A 133 -0.06 2.36 -16.39
CA LEU A 133 -1.36 2.60 -15.76
C LEU A 133 -2.50 2.07 -16.63
N SER A 134 -2.40 2.21 -17.95
CA SER A 134 -3.35 1.67 -18.93
C SER A 134 -3.48 0.14 -18.96
N ASP A 135 -2.53 -0.61 -18.38
CA ASP A 135 -2.61 -2.07 -18.22
C ASP A 135 -3.45 -2.51 -17.00
N VAL A 136 -3.89 -1.57 -16.16
CA VAL A 136 -4.73 -1.87 -14.99
C VAL A 136 -6.19 -1.86 -15.42
N ALA A 137 -6.81 -3.05 -15.49
CA ALA A 137 -8.13 -3.23 -16.07
C ALA A 137 -9.25 -2.41 -15.40
N ASP A 138 -9.18 -2.22 -14.08
CA ASP A 138 -10.07 -1.35 -13.31
C ASP A 138 -9.26 -0.40 -12.42
N ALA A 139 -8.75 0.68 -13.03
CA ALA A 139 -7.93 1.64 -12.29
C ALA A 139 -8.66 2.29 -11.10
N SER A 140 -9.98 2.43 -11.18
CA SER A 140 -10.81 3.00 -10.11
C SER A 140 -11.19 2.01 -9.01
N GLY A 141 -11.16 0.70 -9.28
CA GLY A 141 -11.46 -0.36 -8.32
C GLY A 141 -10.22 -1.01 -7.71
N THR A 142 -9.06 -0.91 -8.35
CA THR A 142 -7.80 -1.50 -7.87
C THR A 142 -7.06 -0.56 -6.91
N ILE A 143 -6.83 -1.02 -5.68
CA ILE A 143 -6.03 -0.38 -4.65
C ILE A 143 -4.56 -0.36 -5.07
N ALA A 144 -3.96 0.83 -5.09
CA ALA A 144 -2.54 1.07 -5.34
C ALA A 144 -1.72 1.23 -4.06
N ILE A 145 -2.23 1.98 -3.08
CA ILE A 145 -1.56 2.25 -1.81
C ILE A 145 -2.63 2.22 -0.72
N PHE A 146 -2.29 1.77 0.49
CA PHE A 146 -3.28 1.65 1.57
C PHE A 146 -2.63 1.83 2.95
N ASP A 147 -3.44 2.05 3.99
CA ASP A 147 -2.95 2.06 5.37
C ASP A 147 -2.41 0.69 5.77
N GLY A 148 -1.10 0.62 5.89
CA GLY A 148 -0.38 -0.60 6.14
C GLY A 148 -0.36 -1.02 7.61
N PHE A 149 0.07 -2.26 7.84
CA PHE A 149 0.32 -2.79 9.17
C PHE A 149 1.56 -3.70 9.22
N ARG A 150 2.48 -3.40 10.15
CA ARG A 150 3.67 -4.19 10.55
C ARG A 150 4.68 -4.59 9.45
N SER A 151 4.32 -4.50 8.19
CA SER A 151 5.12 -4.99 7.08
C SER A 151 5.52 -3.85 6.16
N ALA A 152 6.68 -4.03 5.54
CA ALA A 152 7.08 -3.25 4.38
C ALA A 152 6.15 -3.51 3.17
N GLU A 153 5.76 -4.76 2.97
CA GLU A 153 5.20 -5.21 1.69
C GLU A 153 4.03 -6.15 1.88
N ILE A 154 3.23 -6.27 0.82
CA ILE A 154 2.33 -7.40 0.59
C ILE A 154 2.92 -8.25 -0.51
N TRP A 155 2.99 -9.56 -0.28
CA TRP A 155 3.48 -10.55 -1.23
C TRP A 155 2.35 -11.39 -1.83
N ARG A 156 1.18 -11.43 -1.19
CA ARG A 156 0.11 -12.36 -1.57
C ARG A 156 -1.28 -11.93 -1.07
N LEU A 157 -2.34 -12.40 -1.75
CA LEU A 157 -3.73 -12.09 -1.38
C LEU A 157 -4.07 -12.62 0.02
N GLU A 158 -3.45 -13.72 0.46
CA GLU A 158 -3.63 -14.26 1.81
C GLU A 158 -3.20 -13.27 2.91
N GLN A 159 -2.49 -12.20 2.58
CA GLN A 159 -2.03 -11.20 3.53
C GLN A 159 -2.94 -9.97 3.64
N VAL A 160 -4.06 -9.91 2.93
CA VAL A 160 -4.98 -8.76 2.97
C VAL A 160 -6.32 -9.12 3.59
N ASP A 161 -7.11 -8.10 3.97
CA ASP A 161 -8.39 -8.33 4.66
C ASP A 161 -9.40 -9.03 3.77
N ALA A 162 -9.33 -8.82 2.45
CA ALA A 162 -10.17 -9.52 1.47
C ALA A 162 -10.13 -11.04 1.61
N TRP A 163 -8.98 -11.64 1.95
CA TRP A 163 -8.86 -13.09 2.17
C TRP A 163 -9.72 -13.56 3.34
N HIS A 164 -9.67 -12.79 4.43
CA HIS A 164 -10.47 -13.05 5.61
C HIS A 164 -11.96 -12.81 5.34
N ASN A 165 -12.28 -11.70 4.67
CA ASN A 165 -13.65 -11.31 4.33
C ASN A 165 -14.32 -12.34 3.42
N ALA A 166 -13.56 -13.00 2.53
CA ALA A 166 -14.03 -14.07 1.65
C ALA A 166 -14.24 -15.43 2.37
N GLY A 167 -13.92 -15.53 3.67
CA GLY A 167 -14.13 -16.74 4.45
C GLY A 167 -13.07 -17.83 4.26
N PHE A 168 -11.94 -17.53 3.62
CA PHE A 168 -10.85 -18.50 3.42
C PHE A 168 -10.02 -18.78 4.68
N GLY A 169 -10.23 -18.02 5.76
CA GLY A 169 -9.56 -18.19 7.04
C GLY A 169 -8.97 -16.88 7.56
N PRO A 170 -8.05 -16.91 8.53
CA PRO A 170 -7.31 -15.71 8.92
C PRO A 170 -6.41 -15.26 7.76
N ALA A 171 -6.22 -13.96 7.63
CA ALA A 171 -5.13 -13.44 6.83
C ALA A 171 -3.77 -13.71 7.51
N PHE A 172 -2.73 -13.76 6.69
CA PHE A 172 -1.38 -14.11 7.09
C PHE A 172 -0.53 -12.84 7.28
N VAL A 173 0.45 -12.92 8.18
CA VAL A 173 1.55 -11.96 8.29
C VAL A 173 2.84 -12.74 8.08
N GLY A 174 3.60 -12.40 7.04
CA GLY A 174 4.69 -13.26 6.56
C GLY A 174 4.17 -14.66 6.20
N ASN A 175 4.66 -15.69 6.89
CA ASN A 175 4.33 -17.10 6.65
C ASN A 175 3.38 -17.71 7.70
N SER A 176 2.82 -16.92 8.62
CA SER A 176 1.97 -17.44 9.69
C SER A 176 0.61 -16.73 9.73
N PRO A 177 -0.48 -17.43 10.07
CA PRO A 177 -1.77 -16.78 10.32
C PRO A 177 -1.64 -15.84 11.53
N GLU A 178 -2.20 -14.63 11.46
CA GLU A 178 -2.12 -13.64 12.54
C GLU A 178 -3.44 -13.61 13.33
N PRO A 179 -3.49 -14.20 14.54
CA PRO A 179 -4.73 -14.25 15.32
C PRO A 179 -5.14 -12.89 15.90
N LYS A 180 -4.21 -11.92 16.05
CA LYS A 180 -4.53 -10.63 16.67
C LYS A 180 -5.17 -9.65 15.70
N ILE A 181 -4.83 -9.73 14.43
CA ILE A 181 -5.36 -8.89 13.35
C ILE A 181 -5.70 -9.82 12.20
N PRO A 182 -6.85 -10.52 12.29
CA PRO A 182 -7.22 -11.57 11.34
C PRO A 182 -7.47 -11.02 9.94
N THR A 183 -7.56 -9.69 9.79
CA THR A 183 -7.71 -8.96 8.53
C THR A 183 -6.38 -8.66 7.82
N GLY A 184 -5.22 -9.10 8.33
CA GLY A 184 -3.96 -9.05 7.58
C GLY A 184 -3.20 -7.72 7.65
N HIS A 185 -2.48 -7.38 6.57
CA HIS A 185 -1.58 -6.24 6.45
C HIS A 185 -2.29 -4.88 6.33
N VAL A 186 -3.62 -4.88 6.41
CA VAL A 186 -4.44 -3.67 6.40
C VAL A 186 -4.80 -3.27 7.81
N HIS A 187 -4.59 -1.99 8.16
CA HIS A 187 -4.90 -1.52 9.50
C HIS A 187 -6.17 -0.67 9.53
N LYS A 188 -7.23 -1.20 10.14
CA LYS A 188 -8.54 -0.53 10.26
C LYS A 188 -8.60 0.60 11.32
N ARG A 189 -7.61 1.52 11.31
CA ARG A 189 -7.44 2.65 12.27
C ARG A 189 -8.42 3.81 12.09
N HIS A 190 -9.22 3.81 11.03
CA HIS A 190 -10.12 4.91 10.68
C HIS A 190 -11.58 4.48 10.82
N ASN A 191 -12.06 4.47 12.08
CA ASN A 191 -13.44 4.12 12.42
C ASN A 191 -13.84 2.72 11.92
N ASN A 192 -13.04 1.69 12.22
CA ASN A 192 -13.18 0.33 11.68
C ASN A 192 -13.02 0.23 10.15
N GLY A 193 -12.25 1.15 9.55
CA GLY A 193 -11.87 1.10 8.16
C GLY A 193 -10.44 1.59 7.97
N PHE A 194 -9.95 1.52 6.75
CA PHE A 194 -8.63 1.97 6.32
C PHE A 194 -8.78 2.85 5.10
N ASN A 195 -7.91 3.85 4.96
CA ASN A 195 -7.86 4.66 3.77
C ASN A 195 -7.01 3.93 2.71
N ALA A 196 -7.47 3.98 1.47
CA ALA A 196 -6.76 3.47 0.31
C ALA A 196 -6.75 4.51 -0.81
N ILE A 197 -5.65 4.51 -1.56
CA ILE A 197 -5.46 5.18 -2.84
C ILE A 197 -5.68 4.13 -3.92
N PHE A 198 -6.51 4.46 -4.90
CA PHE A 198 -6.77 3.65 -6.07
C PHE A 198 -5.81 4.00 -7.21
N THR A 199 -5.76 3.17 -8.23
CA THR A 199 -4.76 3.27 -9.30
C THR A 199 -4.97 4.52 -10.16
N ASP A 200 -6.20 5.03 -10.26
CA ASP A 200 -6.52 6.33 -10.87
C ASP A 200 -6.14 7.56 -10.01
N GLY A 201 -5.56 7.33 -8.82
CA GLY A 201 -5.08 8.37 -7.91
C GLY A 201 -6.12 8.90 -6.91
N HIS A 202 -7.39 8.48 -6.97
CA HIS A 202 -8.35 8.91 -5.95
C HIS A 202 -8.14 8.15 -4.63
N ALA A 203 -8.59 8.71 -3.51
CA ALA A 203 -8.50 8.06 -2.21
C ALA A 203 -9.85 8.00 -1.48
N SER A 204 -10.11 6.87 -0.83
CA SER A 204 -11.36 6.60 -0.12
C SER A 204 -11.15 5.80 1.17
N LEU A 205 -12.12 5.87 2.07
CA LEU A 205 -12.18 5.03 3.26
C LEU A 205 -12.89 3.72 2.93
N ILE A 206 -12.19 2.60 3.14
CA ILE A 206 -12.69 1.25 2.92
C ILE A 206 -12.96 0.57 4.26
N LYS A 207 -14.14 -0.04 4.41
CA LYS A 207 -14.49 -0.83 5.61
C LYS A 207 -13.97 -2.26 5.49
N ASP A 208 -14.32 -2.88 4.38
CA ASP A 208 -14.00 -4.26 4.05
C ASP A 208 -13.67 -4.29 2.56
N SER A 209 -12.46 -4.73 2.21
CA SER A 209 -12.08 -4.88 0.81
C SER A 209 -12.57 -6.22 0.23
N THR A 210 -12.72 -6.26 -1.09
CA THR A 210 -12.96 -7.48 -1.86
C THR A 210 -11.68 -7.94 -2.55
N LEU A 211 -11.65 -9.19 -3.05
CA LEU A 211 -10.46 -9.74 -3.71
C LEU A 211 -10.05 -8.93 -4.93
N GLY A 212 -10.99 -8.60 -5.82
CA GLY A 212 -10.73 -7.77 -7.01
C GLY A 212 -10.13 -6.40 -6.74
N MET A 213 -10.34 -5.81 -5.56
CA MET A 213 -9.68 -4.55 -5.21
C MET A 213 -8.15 -4.66 -5.10
N TRP A 214 -7.61 -5.87 -4.95
CA TRP A 214 -6.18 -6.09 -4.78
C TRP A 214 -5.49 -6.58 -6.05
N THR A 215 -6.25 -6.91 -7.09
CA THR A 215 -5.73 -7.48 -8.33
C THR A 215 -5.89 -6.48 -9.48
N ASN A 216 -5.06 -6.63 -10.50
CA ASN A 216 -5.15 -5.86 -11.74
C ASN A 216 -6.01 -6.54 -12.82
N ARG A 217 -6.77 -7.59 -12.47
CA ARG A 217 -7.59 -8.37 -13.40
C ARG A 217 -9.05 -7.89 -13.33
N SER A 218 -9.73 -7.93 -14.47
CA SER A 218 -11.17 -7.66 -14.53
C SER A 218 -11.97 -8.85 -13.99
N GLY A 219 -12.95 -8.59 -13.12
CA GLY A 219 -13.95 -9.60 -12.71
C GLY A 219 -13.57 -10.48 -11.51
N ASP A 220 -12.48 -10.16 -10.81
CA ASP A 220 -12.11 -10.72 -9.50
C ASP A 220 -12.89 -10.09 -8.33
#